data_AF-C7J4X4-F1
#
_entry.id   AF-C7J4X4-F1
#
_cell.length_a   1.000
_cell.length_b   1.000
_cell.length_c   1.000
_cell.angle_alpha   90.00
_cell.angle_beta   90.00
_cell.angle_gamma   90.00
#
_symmetry.space_group_name_H-M   'P 1'
#
loop_
_entity.id
_entity.type
_entity.pdbx_description
1 polymer ?
#
loop_
_entity_poly.entity_id
_entity_poly.type
_entity_poly.pdbx_seq_one_letter_code
_entity_poly.pdbx_strand_id
1 'polypeptide(L)'
;SLLLRCSCKLVNNPWKDNINLCSILDMHRPTAKWSPLPEKTKIVKVPDQVKSAIVAKLRSSKGSLQLTKACTASLHLQGSDSQLLWEDVTATTDVLLVCHIATTILEVKYPNPSTTASSSSDSSNRVVATHLSGYCAYLVACCPELLPDDDGWSKDLYKAVKADARRALAAGRAPPEYEKLVRLLSAGCRHKVLRNGAQLAEQLVALVQNQQEEEEEGNKAWGVLAEFWSEIILYLAPSDNLDAHAAASSSRCSGRCSTTPASSPGPPPPPPTTRLRLLHLLFKFI
;
A
#
# COMPACT_ATOMS: atom_id res chain seq x y z
N SER A 1 2.24 -2.08 36.86
CA SER A 1 3.28 -2.28 35.83
C SER A 1 2.89 -3.45 34.94
N LEU A 2 2.00 -3.21 33.95
CA LEU A 2 1.70 -4.22 32.93
C LEU A 2 2.67 -4.05 31.76
N LEU A 3 3.64 -4.95 31.69
CA LEU A 3 4.50 -5.12 30.53
C LEU A 3 3.64 -5.59 29.35
N LEU A 4 3.35 -4.70 28.39
CA LEU A 4 2.87 -5.06 27.06
C LEU A 4 3.93 -5.92 26.37
N ARG A 5 3.83 -7.25 26.51
CA ARG A 5 4.46 -8.20 25.59
C ARG A 5 3.67 -8.17 24.28
N CYS A 6 3.89 -7.14 23.47
CA CYS A 6 3.55 -7.19 22.05
C CYS A 6 4.70 -7.89 21.33
N SER A 7 4.67 -9.23 21.34
CA SER A 7 5.62 -10.04 20.60
C SER A 7 5.28 -9.99 19.12
N CYS A 8 5.74 -8.94 18.42
CA CYS A 8 5.80 -8.97 16.96
C CYS A 8 6.70 -10.15 16.57
N LYS A 9 6.11 -11.24 16.05
CA LYS A 9 6.81 -12.42 15.53
C LYS A 9 7.78 -12.12 14.37
N LEU A 10 7.93 -10.86 13.98
CA LEU A 10 8.88 -10.37 12.99
C LEU A 10 10.35 -10.45 13.45
N VAL A 11 10.63 -10.46 14.76
CA VAL A 11 12.02 -10.36 15.27
C VAL A 11 12.73 -11.73 15.33
N ASN A 12 12.01 -12.85 15.29
CA ASN A 12 12.58 -14.18 15.59
C ASN A 12 12.68 -15.16 14.40
N ASN A 13 12.39 -14.74 13.16
CA ASN A 13 12.55 -15.61 11.99
C ASN A 13 13.71 -15.12 11.12
N PRO A 14 14.68 -16.00 10.76
CA PRO A 14 15.69 -15.66 9.76
C PRO A 14 14.99 -15.28 8.45
N TRP A 15 15.25 -14.05 8.02
CA TRP A 15 14.59 -13.33 6.93
C TRP A 15 14.53 -14.17 5.65
N LYS A 16 13.33 -14.56 5.24
CA LYS A 16 13.06 -15.13 3.91
C LYS A 16 12.59 -13.98 3.02
N ASP A 17 12.93 -14.01 1.73
CA ASP A 17 12.48 -13.11 0.65
C ASP A 17 10.95 -13.04 0.48
N ASN A 18 10.15 -12.98 1.55
CA ASN A 18 8.71 -13.15 1.54
C ASN A 18 8.00 -11.92 2.11
N ILE A 19 6.85 -11.59 1.52
CA ILE A 19 5.91 -10.58 2.01
C ILE A 19 4.56 -11.20 2.34
N ASN A 20 3.85 -10.57 3.27
CA ASN A 20 2.47 -10.93 3.58
C ASN A 20 1.54 -10.02 2.76
N LEU A 21 0.57 -10.61 2.11
CA LEU A 21 -0.46 -9.91 1.37
C LEU A 21 -1.79 -10.07 2.11
N CYS A 22 -2.57 -9.00 2.15
CA CYS A 22 -3.94 -8.96 2.64
C CYS A 22 -4.84 -8.38 1.57
N SER A 23 -6.10 -8.81 1.53
CA SER A 23 -7.15 -8.13 0.76
C SER A 23 -8.27 -7.68 1.68
N ILE A 24 -8.82 -6.49 1.42
CA ILE A 24 -10.01 -5.98 2.13
C ILE A 24 -11.28 -6.62 1.56
N LEU A 25 -11.32 -6.79 0.23
CA LEU A 25 -12.48 -7.33 -0.48
C LEU A 25 -12.36 -8.85 -0.54
N ASP A 26 -12.87 -9.53 0.48
CA ASP A 26 -13.01 -11.00 0.50
C ASP A 26 -14.05 -11.45 -0.57
N MET A 27 -13.70 -11.44 -1.87
CA MET A 27 -14.63 -11.74 -2.98
C MET A 27 -14.96 -13.24 -3.14
N HIS A 28 -14.37 -14.11 -2.31
CA HIS A 28 -14.66 -15.54 -2.29
C HIS A 28 -15.00 -16.03 -0.87
N ARG A 29 -16.27 -16.42 -0.63
CA ARG A 29 -16.55 -17.51 0.33
C ARG A 29 -17.93 -18.17 0.18
N PRO A 30 -18.02 -19.50 0.38
CA PRO A 30 -19.29 -20.21 0.55
C PRO A 30 -20.00 -19.87 1.87
N THR A 31 -21.31 -20.08 1.80
CA THR A 31 -22.36 -19.88 2.80
C THR A 31 -22.13 -20.68 4.09
N ALA A 32 -21.47 -20.11 5.10
CA ALA A 32 -21.55 -20.64 6.46
C ALA A 32 -21.33 -19.55 7.52
N LYS A 33 -22.08 -19.68 8.63
CA LYS A 33 -22.08 -18.77 9.80
C LYS A 33 -20.65 -18.49 10.27
N TRP A 34 -20.32 -17.21 10.43
CA TRP A 34 -18.94 -16.75 10.63
C TRP A 34 -18.69 -16.26 12.06
N SER A 35 -17.70 -16.87 12.74
CA SER A 35 -17.07 -16.39 13.99
C SER A 35 -15.83 -15.53 13.67
N PRO A 36 -15.40 -14.58 14.51
CA PRO A 36 -14.21 -13.75 14.25
C PRO A 36 -13.01 -14.64 13.90
N LEU A 37 -12.65 -14.71 12.61
CA LEU A 37 -11.53 -15.53 12.15
C LEU A 37 -10.29 -14.63 12.10
N PRO A 38 -9.08 -15.19 12.27
CA PRO A 38 -7.84 -14.47 12.02
C PRO A 38 -7.84 -13.86 10.62
N GLU A 39 -7.14 -12.74 10.47
CA GLU A 39 -6.95 -12.07 9.19
C GLU A 39 -6.38 -13.05 8.16
N LYS A 40 -6.98 -13.12 6.96
CA LYS A 40 -6.54 -14.06 5.93
C LYS A 40 -5.35 -13.44 5.20
N THR A 41 -4.15 -13.80 5.61
CA THR A 41 -2.93 -13.36 4.96
C THR A 41 -2.37 -14.44 4.05
N LYS A 42 -1.81 -14.03 2.90
CA LYS A 42 -1.07 -14.90 1.99
C LYS A 42 0.41 -14.54 2.08
N ILE A 43 1.26 -15.50 2.40
CA ILE A 43 2.72 -15.32 2.37
C ILE A 43 3.21 -15.70 0.97
N VAL A 44 3.92 -14.80 0.31
CA VAL A 44 4.50 -15.04 -1.03
C VAL A 44 5.96 -14.58 -1.07
N LYS A 45 6.76 -15.16 -1.95
CA LYS A 45 8.09 -14.62 -2.28
C LYS A 45 7.92 -13.27 -2.95
N VAL A 46 8.74 -12.28 -2.59
CA VAL A 46 8.80 -10.97 -3.23
C VAL A 46 9.22 -11.17 -4.69
N PRO A 47 8.37 -10.81 -5.66
CA PRO A 47 8.74 -10.89 -7.08
C PRO A 47 9.89 -9.94 -7.44
N ASP A 48 10.75 -10.34 -8.37
CA ASP A 48 11.89 -9.52 -8.80
C ASP A 48 11.43 -8.19 -9.45
N GLN A 49 10.25 -8.18 -10.05
CA GLN A 49 9.60 -6.99 -10.59
C GLN A 49 9.32 -5.96 -9.50
N VAL A 50 8.87 -6.41 -8.31
CA VAL A 50 8.61 -5.55 -7.15
C VAL A 50 9.91 -4.91 -6.67
N LYS A 51 10.97 -5.72 -6.49
CA LYS A 51 12.30 -5.21 -6.10
C LYS A 51 12.82 -4.20 -7.11
N SER A 52 12.72 -4.53 -8.40
CA SER A 52 13.18 -3.68 -9.50
C SER A 52 12.44 -2.34 -9.56
N ALA A 53 11.11 -2.34 -9.39
CA ALA A 53 10.29 -1.13 -9.41
C ALA A 53 10.62 -0.19 -8.24
N ILE A 54 10.78 -0.72 -7.03
CA ILE A 54 11.17 0.06 -5.85
C ILE A 54 12.55 0.70 -6.06
N VAL A 55 13.53 -0.07 -6.52
CA VAL A 55 14.88 0.44 -6.76
C VAL A 55 14.88 1.49 -7.89
N ALA A 56 14.13 1.27 -8.96
CA ALA A 56 13.98 2.23 -10.05
C ALA A 56 13.36 3.55 -9.54
N LYS A 57 12.28 3.47 -8.76
CA LYS A 57 11.63 4.63 -8.17
C LYS A 57 12.58 5.38 -7.22
N LEU A 58 13.32 4.66 -6.38
CA LEU A 58 14.31 5.24 -5.46
C LEU A 58 15.41 6.01 -6.21
N ARG A 59 15.93 5.47 -7.32
CA ARG A 59 16.91 6.19 -8.16
C ARG A 59 16.32 7.46 -8.76
N SER A 60 15.04 7.42 -9.18
CA SER A 60 14.37 8.56 -9.80
C SER A 60 14.00 9.68 -8.80
N SER A 61 13.75 9.35 -7.53
CA SER A 61 13.22 10.28 -6.53
C SER A 61 14.25 11.27 -5.96
N LYS A 62 15.55 11.11 -6.29
CA LYS A 62 16.66 11.98 -5.86
C LYS A 62 16.65 12.33 -4.35
N GLY A 63 16.12 11.46 -3.50
CA GLY A 63 16.05 11.65 -2.05
C GLY A 63 14.93 12.59 -1.55
N SER A 64 14.06 13.12 -2.42
CA SER A 64 12.90 13.93 -2.01
C SER A 64 11.62 13.09 -2.10
N LEU A 65 11.28 12.42 -1.00
CA LEU A 65 10.05 11.62 -0.86
C LEU A 65 9.04 12.41 0.00
N GLN A 66 8.52 13.52 -0.51
CA GLN A 66 7.42 14.24 0.16
C GLN A 66 6.09 13.62 -0.26
N LEU A 67 5.36 13.01 0.69
CA LEU A 67 4.01 12.48 0.46
C LEU A 67 3.02 13.55 -0.02
N THR A 68 3.29 14.81 0.29
CA THR A 68 2.36 15.89 0.09
C THR A 68 2.52 16.49 -1.30
N LYS A 69 1.45 16.36 -2.09
CA LYS A 69 1.21 16.88 -3.45
C LYS A 69 1.62 15.97 -4.59
N ALA A 70 2.73 15.22 -4.54
CA ALA A 70 3.15 14.39 -5.69
C ALA A 70 2.31 13.11 -5.84
N CYS A 71 2.05 12.36 -4.76
CA CYS A 71 1.22 11.15 -4.79
C CYS A 71 -0.26 11.45 -5.11
N THR A 72 -0.80 12.54 -4.58
CA THR A 72 -2.14 13.05 -4.94
C THR A 72 -2.16 13.71 -6.31
N ALA A 73 -1.01 14.22 -6.81
CA ALA A 73 -0.83 14.71 -8.19
C ALA A 73 -0.81 13.55 -9.21
N SER A 74 -0.14 12.44 -8.90
CA SER A 74 -0.09 11.23 -9.74
C SER A 74 -1.46 10.59 -9.94
N LEU A 75 -2.37 10.75 -8.96
CA LEU A 75 -3.77 10.38 -9.06
C LEU A 75 -4.70 11.59 -9.25
N HIS A 76 -4.17 12.77 -9.57
CA HIS A 76 -4.96 13.98 -9.85
C HIS A 76 -5.56 13.85 -11.23
N LEU A 77 -6.60 13.04 -11.28
CA LEU A 77 -7.43 12.79 -12.43
C LEU A 77 -8.12 14.12 -12.75
N GLN A 78 -7.75 14.76 -13.87
CA GLN A 78 -8.26 16.07 -14.29
C GLN A 78 -9.78 16.03 -14.42
N GLY A 79 -10.48 16.49 -13.38
CA GLY A 79 -11.94 16.53 -13.29
C GLY A 79 -12.38 17.20 -11.99
N SER A 80 -13.45 17.98 -12.05
CA SER A 80 -14.01 18.75 -10.92
C SER A 80 -14.33 17.89 -9.68
N ASP A 81 -14.67 16.61 -9.88
CA ASP A 81 -14.99 15.66 -8.81
C ASP A 81 -13.76 15.02 -8.15
N SER A 82 -12.59 15.04 -8.80
CA SER A 82 -11.35 14.46 -8.26
C SER A 82 -10.76 15.31 -7.15
N GLN A 83 -11.05 16.61 -7.13
CA GLN A 83 -10.62 17.52 -6.07
C GLN A 83 -11.28 17.15 -4.73
N LEU A 84 -12.55 16.72 -4.77
CA LEU A 84 -13.34 16.36 -3.58
C LEU A 84 -12.91 15.02 -2.94
N LEU A 85 -12.30 14.11 -3.70
CA LEU A 85 -11.92 12.78 -3.24
C LEU A 85 -10.83 12.80 -2.16
N TRP A 86 -9.88 13.74 -2.26
CA TRP A 86 -8.71 13.81 -1.38
C TRP A 86 -8.78 14.97 -0.38
N GLU A 87 -9.72 15.90 -0.52
CA GLU A 87 -9.97 16.98 0.45
C GLU A 87 -10.32 16.47 1.85
N ASP A 88 -10.95 15.28 1.94
CA ASP A 88 -11.39 14.64 3.20
C ASP A 88 -10.54 13.38 3.57
N VAL A 89 -9.47 13.12 2.81
CA VAL A 89 -8.51 12.03 3.05
C VAL A 89 -7.26 12.64 3.68
N THR A 90 -7.23 12.67 5.00
CA THR A 90 -6.18 13.36 5.77
C THR A 90 -5.12 12.43 6.33
N ALA A 91 -5.45 11.15 6.54
CA ALA A 91 -4.56 10.15 7.11
C ALA A 91 -3.93 9.24 6.05
N THR A 92 -2.72 8.75 6.32
CA THR A 92 -2.01 7.85 5.40
C THR A 92 -2.79 6.56 5.18
N THR A 93 -3.39 6.03 6.24
CA THR A 93 -4.18 4.81 6.23
C THR A 93 -5.41 4.93 5.34
N ASP A 94 -6.09 6.08 5.32
CA ASP A 94 -7.20 6.30 4.38
C ASP A 94 -6.72 6.17 2.93
N VAL A 95 -5.60 6.79 2.57
CA VAL A 95 -4.98 6.69 1.23
C VAL A 95 -4.67 5.23 0.90
N LEU A 96 -4.01 4.50 1.82
CA LEU A 96 -3.65 3.10 1.60
C LEU A 96 -4.90 2.23 1.35
N LEU A 97 -5.96 2.43 2.12
CA LEU A 97 -7.18 1.63 1.96
C LEU A 97 -7.94 1.99 0.67
N VAL A 98 -8.12 3.28 0.37
CA VAL A 98 -8.77 3.76 -0.85
C VAL A 98 -8.07 3.22 -2.10
N CYS A 99 -6.75 3.39 -2.18
CA CYS A 99 -5.96 2.92 -3.31
C CYS A 99 -5.93 1.38 -3.37
N HIS A 100 -5.92 0.68 -2.23
CA HIS A 100 -5.99 -0.78 -2.22
C HIS A 100 -7.31 -1.30 -2.78
N ILE A 101 -8.43 -0.69 -2.37
CA ILE A 101 -9.76 -1.01 -2.90
C ILE A 101 -9.79 -0.77 -4.41
N ALA A 102 -9.29 0.37 -4.89
CA ALA A 102 -9.22 0.65 -6.32
C ALA A 102 -8.38 -0.38 -7.08
N THR A 103 -7.22 -0.75 -6.53
CA THR A 103 -6.35 -1.81 -7.08
C THR A 103 -7.12 -3.12 -7.22
N THR A 104 -7.85 -3.55 -6.19
CA THR A 104 -8.62 -4.81 -6.21
C THR A 104 -9.80 -4.75 -7.18
N ILE A 105 -10.44 -3.59 -7.38
CA ILE A 105 -11.48 -3.41 -8.40
C ILE A 105 -10.86 -3.54 -9.81
N LEU A 106 -9.68 -2.96 -10.03
CA LEU A 106 -8.97 -3.08 -11.31
C LEU A 106 -8.50 -4.50 -11.61
N GLU A 107 -8.24 -5.33 -10.59
CA GLU A 107 -7.97 -6.77 -10.79
C GLU A 107 -9.17 -7.50 -11.40
N VAL A 108 -10.39 -7.04 -11.14
CA VAL A 108 -11.64 -7.56 -11.72
C VAL A 108 -11.85 -7.01 -13.13
N LYS A 109 -11.58 -5.72 -13.35
CA LYS A 109 -11.73 -5.07 -14.67
C LYS A 109 -10.76 -5.65 -15.70
N TYR A 110 -9.49 -5.80 -15.32
CA TYR A 110 -8.45 -6.35 -16.18
C TYR A 110 -7.95 -7.66 -15.57
N PRO A 111 -8.64 -8.81 -15.77
CA PRO A 111 -8.20 -10.11 -15.26
C PRO A 111 -6.87 -10.54 -15.87
N ASN A 112 -6.16 -11.48 -15.23
CA ASN A 112 -4.83 -11.88 -15.71
C ASN A 112 -4.97 -12.75 -16.96
N PRO A 113 -4.39 -12.36 -18.12
CA PRO A 113 -4.38 -13.19 -19.31
C PRO A 113 -3.34 -14.32 -19.15
N SER A 114 -3.56 -15.30 -18.28
CA SER A 114 -2.71 -16.50 -18.28
C SER A 114 -3.34 -17.59 -19.13
N THR A 115 -2.78 -17.89 -20.32
CA THR A 115 -2.53 -19.23 -20.95
C THR A 115 -2.10 -19.17 -22.44
N THR A 116 -1.63 -18.06 -23.01
CA THR A 116 -1.00 -18.10 -24.35
C THR A 116 0.25 -17.25 -24.41
N ALA A 117 1.31 -17.86 -24.95
CA ALA A 117 2.69 -17.40 -24.93
C ALA A 117 2.87 -15.94 -25.38
N SER A 118 3.37 -15.09 -24.48
CA SER A 118 4.59 -14.30 -24.69
C SER A 118 4.90 -13.52 -23.41
N SER A 119 6.17 -13.49 -23.04
CA SER A 119 6.70 -12.69 -21.95
C SER A 119 6.71 -11.22 -22.36
N SER A 120 5.58 -10.52 -22.21
CA SER A 120 5.52 -9.05 -22.33
C SER A 120 5.61 -8.39 -20.95
N SER A 121 6.10 -7.16 -20.96
CA SER A 121 6.18 -6.25 -19.80
C SER A 121 4.84 -5.97 -19.12
N ASP A 122 3.70 -6.30 -19.75
CA ASP A 122 2.34 -6.03 -19.24
C ASP A 122 2.03 -6.75 -17.92
N SER A 123 2.68 -7.90 -17.70
CA SER A 123 2.58 -8.64 -16.44
C SER A 123 3.32 -7.98 -15.27
N SER A 124 4.30 -7.10 -15.54
CA SER A 124 5.21 -6.58 -14.51
C SER A 124 4.55 -5.52 -13.63
N ASN A 125 3.90 -4.52 -14.23
CA ASN A 125 3.24 -3.44 -13.51
C ASN A 125 2.09 -3.95 -12.65
N ARG A 126 1.29 -4.87 -13.19
CA ARG A 126 0.23 -5.54 -12.42
C ARG A 126 0.80 -6.27 -11.20
N VAL A 127 1.87 -7.06 -11.39
CA VAL A 127 2.53 -7.77 -10.29
C VAL A 127 3.01 -6.78 -9.23
N VAL A 128 3.64 -5.68 -9.63
CA VAL A 128 4.10 -4.63 -8.72
C VAL A 128 2.93 -4.04 -7.93
N ALA A 129 1.92 -3.53 -8.63
CA ALA A 129 0.76 -2.87 -8.03
C ALA A 129 0.03 -3.79 -7.04
N THR A 130 -0.32 -5.02 -7.45
CA THR A 130 -1.08 -5.96 -6.61
C THR A 130 -0.30 -6.42 -5.38
N HIS A 131 1.02 -6.68 -5.50
CA HIS A 131 1.84 -7.12 -4.37
C HIS A 131 2.07 -5.99 -3.36
N LEU A 132 2.39 -4.79 -3.84
CA LEU A 132 2.63 -3.66 -2.94
C LEU A 132 1.35 -3.17 -2.28
N SER A 133 0.25 -3.12 -3.03
CA SER A 133 -1.09 -2.85 -2.51
C SER A 133 -1.49 -3.84 -1.42
N GLY A 134 -1.34 -5.15 -1.70
CA GLY A 134 -1.65 -6.20 -0.73
C GLY A 134 -0.75 -6.17 0.51
N TYR A 135 0.52 -5.79 0.35
CA TYR A 135 1.44 -5.60 1.47
C TYR A 135 1.04 -4.39 2.33
N CYS A 136 0.68 -3.26 1.71
CA CYS A 136 0.20 -2.08 2.43
C CYS A 136 -1.10 -2.38 3.20
N ALA A 137 -2.05 -3.09 2.59
CA ALA A 137 -3.24 -3.55 3.30
C ALA A 137 -2.91 -4.47 4.49
N TYR A 138 -1.89 -5.32 4.36
CA TYR A 138 -1.38 -6.12 5.47
C TYR A 138 -0.79 -5.25 6.58
N LEU A 139 -0.03 -4.19 6.24
CA LEU A 139 0.50 -3.26 7.23
C LEU A 139 -0.64 -2.63 8.03
N VAL A 140 -1.67 -2.11 7.37
CA VAL A 140 -2.82 -1.52 8.08
C VAL A 140 -3.52 -2.55 9.00
N ALA A 141 -3.74 -3.78 8.51
CA ALA A 141 -4.50 -4.78 9.25
C ALA A 141 -3.73 -5.38 10.44
N CYS A 142 -2.44 -5.64 10.25
CA CYS A 142 -1.64 -6.52 11.10
C CYS A 142 -0.43 -5.85 11.74
N CYS A 143 0.06 -4.75 11.17
CA CYS A 143 1.23 -4.01 11.67
C CYS A 143 0.99 -2.47 11.62
N PRO A 144 -0.15 -1.95 12.13
CA PRO A 144 -0.47 -0.54 12.04
C PRO A 144 0.55 0.34 12.78
N GLU A 145 1.31 -0.22 13.73
CA GLU A 145 2.42 0.45 14.42
C GLU A 145 3.62 0.82 13.51
N LEU A 146 3.60 0.37 12.25
CA LEU A 146 4.58 0.72 11.22
C LEU A 146 4.12 1.91 10.35
N LEU A 147 2.88 2.36 10.50
CA LEU A 147 2.32 3.48 9.77
C LEU A 147 2.55 4.80 10.53
N PRO A 148 2.52 5.95 9.84
CA PRO A 148 2.68 7.25 10.48
C PRO A 148 1.45 7.68 11.31
N ASP A 149 0.29 7.07 11.08
CA ASP A 149 -0.95 7.37 11.82
C ASP A 149 -1.03 6.61 13.16
N ASP A 150 -2.04 6.94 13.97
CA ASP A 150 -2.33 6.22 15.22
C ASP A 150 -2.71 4.75 14.96
N ASP A 151 -2.11 3.82 15.71
CA ASP A 151 -2.21 2.39 15.47
C ASP A 151 -3.60 1.82 15.82
N GLY A 152 -4.19 2.32 16.91
CA GLY A 152 -5.56 1.99 17.32
C GLY A 152 -6.58 2.45 16.29
N TRP A 153 -6.49 3.72 15.88
CA TRP A 153 -7.35 4.31 14.87
C TRP A 153 -7.24 3.58 13.53
N SER A 154 -6.02 3.32 13.04
CA SER A 154 -5.77 2.62 11.77
C SER A 154 -6.41 1.23 11.77
N LYS A 155 -6.29 0.52 12.90
CA LYS A 155 -6.85 -0.82 13.07
C LYS A 155 -8.38 -0.82 13.11
N ASP A 156 -8.99 0.14 13.78
CA ASP A 156 -10.45 0.24 13.87
C ASP A 156 -11.07 0.70 12.56
N LEU A 157 -10.40 1.62 11.84
CA LEU A 157 -10.75 2.00 10.48
C LEU A 157 -10.76 0.79 9.55
N TYR A 158 -9.68 -0.02 9.55
CA TYR A 158 -9.61 -1.24 8.74
C TYR A 158 -10.78 -2.20 9.04
N LYS A 159 -11.08 -2.46 10.31
CA LYS A 159 -12.20 -3.33 10.71
C LYS A 159 -13.55 -2.79 10.22
N ALA A 160 -13.77 -1.48 10.36
CA ALA A 160 -15.01 -0.82 9.96
C ALA A 160 -15.21 -0.93 8.44
N VAL A 161 -14.18 -0.57 7.67
CA VAL A 161 -14.15 -0.70 6.20
C VAL A 161 -14.40 -2.14 5.77
N LYS A 162 -13.70 -3.10 6.38
CA LYS A 162 -13.86 -4.51 6.04
C LYS A 162 -15.25 -5.07 6.36
N ALA A 163 -15.82 -4.71 7.51
CA ALA A 163 -17.17 -5.13 7.89
C ALA A 163 -18.22 -4.57 6.92
N ASP A 164 -18.04 -3.32 6.49
CA ASP A 164 -18.91 -2.67 5.51
C ASP A 164 -18.82 -3.34 4.13
N ALA A 165 -17.59 -3.54 3.62
CA ALA A 165 -17.36 -4.25 2.35
C ALA A 165 -18.01 -5.64 2.35
N ARG A 166 -17.83 -6.40 3.44
CA ARG A 166 -18.45 -7.72 3.61
C ARG A 166 -19.97 -7.65 3.56
N ARG A 167 -20.59 -6.66 4.21
CA ARG A 167 -22.04 -6.47 4.19
C ARG A 167 -22.54 -6.20 2.77
N ALA A 168 -21.87 -5.33 2.03
CA ALA A 168 -22.25 -4.98 0.66
C ALA A 168 -22.07 -6.15 -0.32
N LEU A 169 -21.05 -6.99 -0.12
CA LEU A 169 -20.71 -8.11 -1.00
C LEU A 169 -21.38 -9.45 -0.62
N ALA A 170 -22.15 -9.50 0.47
CA ALA A 170 -22.73 -10.73 1.01
C ALA A 170 -23.74 -11.45 0.08
N ALA A 171 -24.26 -10.77 -0.93
CA ALA A 171 -25.33 -11.29 -1.79
C ALA A 171 -24.84 -12.15 -2.98
N GLY A 172 -23.53 -12.28 -3.22
CA GLY A 172 -22.97 -12.96 -4.39
C GLY A 172 -22.37 -14.34 -4.10
N ARG A 173 -22.69 -15.35 -4.93
CA ARG A 173 -22.01 -16.66 -4.91
C ARG A 173 -20.69 -16.69 -5.69
N ALA A 174 -20.50 -15.71 -6.57
CA ALA A 174 -19.32 -15.51 -7.40
C ALA A 174 -18.84 -14.06 -7.27
N PRO A 175 -17.56 -13.76 -7.55
CA PRO A 175 -17.08 -12.39 -7.64
C PRO A 175 -17.97 -11.58 -8.58
N PRO A 176 -18.44 -10.39 -8.18
CA PRO A 176 -19.21 -9.53 -9.07
C PRO A 176 -18.35 -9.07 -10.25
N GLU A 177 -18.98 -8.94 -11.41
CA GLU A 177 -18.40 -8.21 -12.54
C GLU A 177 -18.08 -6.77 -12.15
N TYR A 178 -17.11 -6.16 -12.83
CA TYR A 178 -16.62 -4.81 -12.58
C TYR A 178 -17.74 -3.78 -12.32
N GLU A 179 -18.70 -3.62 -13.24
CA GLU A 179 -19.77 -2.62 -13.08
C GLU A 179 -20.66 -2.88 -11.86
N LYS A 180 -20.88 -4.16 -11.53
CA LYS A 180 -21.65 -4.55 -10.36
C LYS A 180 -20.85 -4.30 -9.08
N LEU A 181 -19.54 -4.58 -9.09
CA LEU A 181 -18.66 -4.34 -7.97
C LEU A 181 -18.60 -2.85 -7.62
N VAL A 182 -18.37 -2.00 -8.63
CA VAL A 182 -18.37 -0.55 -8.50
C VAL A 182 -19.69 -0.07 -7.90
N ARG A 183 -20.84 -0.46 -8.47
CA ARG A 183 -22.16 -0.06 -7.93
C ARG A 183 -22.37 -0.48 -6.48
N LEU A 184 -21.98 -1.71 -6.11
CA LEU A 184 -22.11 -2.20 -4.74
C LEU A 184 -21.26 -1.39 -3.75
N LEU A 185 -20.07 -0.95 -4.15
CA LEU A 185 -19.17 -0.18 -3.30
C LEU A 185 -19.50 1.32 -3.27
N SER A 186 -19.93 1.89 -4.38
CA SER A 186 -20.30 3.32 -4.48
C SER A 186 -21.64 3.64 -3.80
N ALA A 187 -22.65 2.78 -3.98
CA ALA A 187 -24.01 3.02 -3.44
C ALA A 187 -24.40 2.09 -2.27
N GLY A 188 -23.81 0.90 -2.18
CA GLY A 188 -24.15 -0.09 -1.14
C GLY A 188 -23.35 0.01 0.16
N CYS A 189 -22.22 0.71 0.13
CA CYS A 189 -21.37 0.92 1.30
C CYS A 189 -21.65 2.24 2.01
N ARG A 190 -21.55 2.24 3.34
CA ARG A 190 -21.71 3.45 4.17
C ARG A 190 -20.37 4.16 4.35
N HIS A 191 -19.30 3.39 4.48
CA HIS A 191 -17.97 3.90 4.73
C HIS A 191 -17.41 4.68 3.53
N LYS A 192 -16.94 5.91 3.76
CA LYS A 192 -16.41 6.79 2.70
C LYS A 192 -15.24 6.17 1.92
N VAL A 193 -14.31 5.51 2.62
CA VAL A 193 -13.17 4.79 2.02
C VAL A 193 -13.56 3.81 0.92
N LEU A 194 -14.69 3.10 1.04
CA LEU A 194 -15.15 2.17 0.00
C LEU A 194 -15.70 2.90 -1.22
N ARG A 195 -16.46 3.98 -0.99
CA ARG A 195 -17.00 4.83 -2.05
C ARG A 195 -15.88 5.53 -2.80
N ASN A 196 -14.92 6.10 -2.07
CA ASN A 196 -13.75 6.76 -2.65
C ASN A 196 -12.86 5.76 -3.42
N GLY A 197 -12.69 4.53 -2.91
CA GLY A 197 -11.96 3.48 -3.62
C GLY A 197 -12.63 3.05 -4.93
N ALA A 198 -13.96 2.95 -4.94
CA ALA A 198 -14.73 2.67 -6.15
C ALA A 198 -14.66 3.81 -7.17
N GLN A 199 -14.85 5.05 -6.70
CA GLN A 199 -14.73 6.24 -7.54
C GLN A 199 -13.32 6.39 -8.12
N LEU A 200 -12.27 6.11 -7.34
CA LEU A 200 -10.89 6.12 -7.84
C LEU A 200 -10.68 5.06 -8.93
N ALA A 201 -11.26 3.86 -8.79
CA ALA A 201 -11.17 2.84 -9.83
C ALA A 201 -11.85 3.30 -11.13
N GLU A 202 -13.04 3.89 -11.05
CA GLU A 202 -13.75 4.44 -12.22
C GLU A 202 -12.93 5.53 -12.91
N GLN A 203 -12.34 6.44 -12.14
CA GLN A 203 -11.50 7.50 -12.68
C GLN A 203 -10.22 6.95 -13.33
N LEU A 204 -9.59 5.93 -12.75
CA LEU A 204 -8.43 5.28 -13.35
C LEU A 204 -8.77 4.65 -14.70
N VAL A 205 -9.90 3.95 -14.80
CA VAL A 205 -10.39 3.38 -16.07
C VAL A 205 -10.65 4.49 -17.09
N ALA A 206 -11.37 5.54 -16.69
CA ALA A 206 -11.69 6.67 -17.58
C ALA A 206 -10.44 7.42 -18.07
N LEU A 207 -9.38 7.51 -17.26
CA LEU A 207 -8.13 8.17 -17.62
C LEU A 207 -7.40 7.47 -18.77
N VAL A 208 -7.43 6.14 -18.78
CA VAL A 208 -6.64 5.34 -19.73
C VAL A 208 -7.44 4.94 -20.98
N GLN A 209 -8.75 5.16 -20.97
CA GLN A 209 -9.66 4.84 -22.06
C GLN A 209 -9.40 5.74 -23.28
N ASN A 210 -8.86 5.17 -24.36
CA ASN A 210 -8.47 5.95 -25.54
C ASN A 210 -8.69 5.25 -26.90
N GLN A 211 -9.82 4.55 -27.08
CA GLN A 211 -10.19 3.77 -28.28
C GLN A 211 -9.22 2.62 -28.65
N GLN A 212 -8.28 2.29 -27.77
CA GLN A 212 -7.34 1.18 -27.93
C GLN A 212 -7.90 -0.13 -27.38
N GLU A 213 -7.17 -1.23 -27.56
CA GLU A 213 -7.50 -2.55 -27.03
C GLU A 213 -7.48 -2.56 -25.48
N GLU A 214 -8.36 -3.35 -24.88
CA GLU A 214 -8.55 -3.42 -23.42
C GLU A 214 -7.26 -3.84 -22.66
N GLU A 215 -6.36 -4.56 -23.32
CA GLU A 215 -5.06 -4.98 -22.76
C GLU A 215 -4.13 -3.77 -22.54
N GLU A 216 -4.04 -2.86 -23.53
CA GLU A 216 -3.25 -1.62 -23.43
C GLU A 216 -3.82 -0.66 -22.39
N GLU A 217 -5.16 -0.59 -22.30
CA GLU A 217 -5.86 0.15 -21.25
C GLU A 217 -5.45 -0.37 -19.86
N GLY A 218 -5.52 -1.69 -19.68
CA GLY A 218 -5.10 -2.36 -18.45
C GLY A 218 -3.64 -2.07 -18.10
N ASN A 219 -2.71 -2.21 -19.06
CA ASN A 219 -1.29 -1.97 -18.82
C ASN A 219 -1.01 -0.54 -18.33
N LYS A 220 -1.67 0.48 -18.91
CA LYS A 220 -1.54 1.86 -18.45
C LYS A 220 -2.07 2.06 -17.04
N ALA A 221 -3.25 1.52 -16.74
CA ALA A 221 -3.84 1.62 -15.40
C ALA A 221 -2.93 0.95 -14.35
N TRP A 222 -2.38 -0.22 -14.68
CA TRP A 222 -1.41 -0.90 -13.84
C TRP A 222 -0.10 -0.13 -13.70
N GLY A 223 0.37 0.54 -14.74
CA GLY A 223 1.56 1.40 -14.71
C GLY A 223 1.41 2.54 -13.72
N VAL A 224 0.30 3.27 -13.77
CA VAL A 224 -0.02 4.36 -12.82
C VAL A 224 -0.01 3.83 -11.37
N LEU A 225 -0.66 2.69 -11.12
CA LEU A 225 -0.67 2.09 -9.79
C LEU A 225 0.70 1.55 -9.36
N ALA A 226 1.49 0.97 -10.26
CA ALA A 226 2.81 0.46 -9.95
C ALA A 226 3.76 1.59 -9.51
N GLU A 227 3.73 2.71 -10.22
CA GLU A 227 4.48 3.91 -9.84
C GLU A 227 4.02 4.48 -8.50
N PHE A 228 2.71 4.60 -8.31
CA PHE A 228 2.11 5.08 -7.06
C PHE A 228 2.52 4.20 -5.87
N TRP A 229 2.32 2.89 -5.96
CA TRP A 229 2.63 1.98 -4.85
C TRP A 229 4.12 1.90 -4.55
N SER A 230 4.98 1.98 -5.57
CA SER A 230 6.43 2.04 -5.37
C SER A 230 6.82 3.30 -4.61
N GLU A 231 6.17 4.43 -4.89
CA GLU A 231 6.36 5.68 -4.15
C GLU A 231 5.88 5.56 -2.71
N ILE A 232 4.69 5.00 -2.50
CA ILE A 232 4.12 4.79 -1.16
C ILE A 232 5.03 3.93 -0.29
N ILE A 233 5.59 2.84 -0.81
CA ILE A 233 6.52 2.00 -0.03
C ILE A 233 7.77 2.76 0.38
N LEU A 234 8.30 3.60 -0.52
CA LEU A 234 9.45 4.45 -0.23
C LEU A 234 9.10 5.55 0.76
N TYR A 235 7.90 6.12 0.70
CA TYR A 235 7.43 7.10 1.67
C TYR A 235 7.20 6.49 3.06
N LEU A 236 6.57 5.31 3.11
CA LEU A 236 6.39 4.55 4.35
C LEU A 236 7.73 4.12 4.95
N ALA A 237 8.81 4.15 4.17
CA ALA A 237 10.15 3.99 4.68
C ALA A 237 10.75 5.35 5.11
N PRO A 238 11.37 5.45 6.28
CA PRO A 238 11.85 6.72 6.80
C PRO A 238 13.14 7.08 6.09
N SER A 239 13.18 8.25 5.46
CA SER A 239 14.39 8.83 4.89
C SER A 239 15.30 9.49 5.93
N ASP A 240 14.84 9.66 7.17
CA ASP A 240 15.44 10.64 8.08
C ASP A 240 16.64 10.12 8.88
N ASN A 241 17.45 9.25 8.27
CA ASN A 241 18.90 9.20 8.54
C ASN A 241 19.72 8.33 7.58
N LEU A 242 19.58 8.50 6.26
CA LEU A 242 20.56 7.88 5.34
C LEU A 242 22.00 8.31 5.72
N ASP A 243 22.18 9.55 6.20
CA ASP A 243 23.48 10.06 6.63
C ASP A 243 24.00 9.44 7.94
N ALA A 244 23.19 9.22 8.99
CA ALA A 244 23.71 8.50 10.17
C ALA A 244 23.87 7.00 9.92
N HIS A 245 23.13 6.40 8.98
CA HIS A 245 23.35 5.00 8.62
C HIS A 245 24.60 4.85 7.75
N ALA A 246 24.85 5.79 6.84
CA ALA A 246 26.11 5.91 6.11
C ALA A 246 27.30 6.19 7.05
N ALA A 247 27.13 7.10 8.03
CA ALA A 247 28.16 7.43 9.02
C ALA A 247 28.47 6.25 9.96
N ALA A 248 27.48 5.45 10.35
CA ALA A 248 27.70 4.23 11.15
C ALA A 248 28.35 3.09 10.32
N SER A 249 28.15 3.10 9.00
CA SER A 249 28.80 2.17 8.07
C SER A 249 30.26 2.58 7.79
N SER A 250 30.58 3.87 7.86
CA SER A 250 31.92 4.41 7.63
C SER A 250 32.75 4.63 8.90
N SER A 251 32.16 4.65 10.09
CA SER A 251 32.89 4.97 11.34
C SER A 251 33.59 3.78 12.00
N ARG A 252 33.78 2.67 11.30
CA ARG A 252 34.65 1.58 11.78
C ARG A 252 36.10 1.81 11.37
N CYS A 253 36.64 2.99 11.71
CA CYS A 253 38.05 3.24 11.98
C CYS A 253 38.26 4.69 12.46
N SER A 254 39.11 4.81 13.48
CA SER A 254 39.74 6.04 13.98
C SER A 254 38.92 6.90 14.95
N GLY A 255 39.17 6.69 16.25
CA GLY A 255 38.74 7.61 17.30
C GLY A 255 39.55 8.90 17.30
N ARG A 256 38.91 10.01 17.67
CA ARG A 256 39.37 11.05 18.62
C ARG A 256 38.28 12.11 18.80
N CYS A 257 38.07 12.55 20.04
CA CYS A 257 37.15 13.63 20.44
C CYS A 257 37.47 14.97 19.77
N SER A 258 36.44 15.76 19.45
CA SER A 258 36.44 17.23 19.49
C SER A 258 35.01 17.79 19.51
N THR A 259 34.78 18.79 20.35
CA THR A 259 33.51 19.45 20.68
C THR A 259 33.30 20.75 19.89
N THR A 260 32.09 21.01 19.37
CA THR A 260 31.58 22.35 18.98
C THR A 260 30.03 22.44 19.05
N PRO A 261 29.45 23.65 19.15
CA PRO A 261 28.20 23.91 19.88
C PRO A 261 26.91 23.94 19.04
N ALA A 262 25.80 24.00 19.77
CA ALA A 262 24.44 23.66 19.41
C ALA A 262 23.74 24.59 18.39
N SER A 263 23.04 23.95 17.44
CA SER A 263 21.97 24.52 16.62
C SER A 263 20.61 24.07 17.15
N SER A 264 19.59 24.93 17.02
CA SER A 264 18.22 24.80 17.53
C SER A 264 17.59 23.40 17.37
N PRO A 265 16.78 22.94 18.33
CA PRO A 265 16.20 21.60 18.27
C PRO A 265 15.12 21.57 17.19
N GLY A 266 15.40 20.86 16.10
CA GLY A 266 14.34 20.34 15.23
C GLY A 266 13.39 19.42 16.01
N PRO A 267 12.25 19.04 15.42
CA PRO A 267 11.32 18.12 16.06
C PRO A 267 12.07 16.87 16.56
N PRO A 268 11.77 16.38 17.78
CA PRO A 268 12.53 15.29 18.37
C PRO A 268 12.48 14.07 17.44
N PRO A 269 13.61 13.40 17.21
CA PRO A 269 13.63 12.23 16.35
C PRO A 269 12.64 11.20 16.89
N PRO A 270 11.89 10.49 16.01
CA PRO A 270 11.01 9.43 16.46
C PRO A 270 11.79 8.42 17.30
N PRO A 271 11.16 7.82 18.32
CA PRO A 271 11.84 6.96 19.27
C PRO A 271 12.60 5.84 18.55
N PRO A 272 13.74 5.39 19.10
CA PRO A 272 14.67 4.46 18.44
C PRO A 272 14.00 3.15 17.99
N THR A 273 12.90 2.74 18.63
CA THR A 273 12.09 1.59 18.25
C THR A 273 11.36 1.77 16.91
N THR A 274 10.86 2.97 16.63
CA THR A 274 10.14 3.30 15.40
C THR A 274 11.13 3.32 14.24
N ARG A 275 12.31 3.97 14.41
CA ARG A 275 13.37 4.02 13.39
C ARG A 275 13.90 2.64 12.97
N LEU A 276 14.15 1.72 13.90
CA LEU A 276 14.59 0.34 13.56
C LEU A 276 13.51 -0.44 12.79
N ARG A 277 12.25 -0.33 13.23
CA ARG A 277 11.11 -1.07 12.65
C ARG A 277 10.83 -0.69 11.20
N LEU A 278 11.10 0.55 10.89
CA LEU A 278 10.85 1.16 9.60
C LEU A 278 12.01 0.95 8.61
N LEU A 279 13.25 0.87 9.10
CA LEU A 279 14.39 0.40 8.30
C LEU A 279 14.23 -1.06 7.85
N HIS A 280 13.66 -1.91 8.72
CA HIS A 280 13.27 -3.28 8.38
C HIS A 280 12.21 -3.35 7.26
N LEU A 281 11.47 -2.27 6.98
CA LEU A 281 10.51 -2.22 5.88
C LEU A 281 11.23 -2.19 4.52
N LEU A 282 12.29 -1.38 4.38
CA LEU A 282 13.10 -1.29 3.16
C LEU A 282 13.95 -2.52 2.92
N PHE A 283 14.54 -3.09 3.97
CA PHE A 283 15.37 -4.31 3.86
C PHE A 283 14.60 -5.53 3.36
N LYS A 284 13.27 -5.51 3.32
CA LYS A 284 12.49 -6.57 2.65
C LYS A 284 12.51 -6.48 1.13
N PHE A 285 12.86 -5.31 0.58
CA PHE A 285 12.73 -5.00 -0.84
C PHE A 285 14.06 -4.66 -1.53
N ILE A 286 15.11 -4.36 -0.76
CA ILE A 286 16.49 -4.16 -1.22
C ILE A 286 17.27 -5.44 -0.94
#